data_AF-A0A3E0E774-F1
#
_entry.id   AF-A0A3E0E774-F1
#
_cell.length_a   1.000
_cell.length_b   1.000
_cell.length_c   1.000
_cell.angle_alpha   90.00
_cell.angle_beta   90.00
_cell.angle_gamma   90.00
#
_symmetry.space_group_name_H-M   'P 1'
#
loop_
_entity.id
_entity.type
_entity.pdbx_description
1 polymer ?
#
loop_
_entity_poly.entity_id
_entity_poly.type
_entity_poly.pdbx_seq_one_letter_code
_entity_poly.pdbx_strand_id
1 'polypeptide(L)'
;MKKLISIMLVALSLYSCSDPIESGEPQNCGSVRNVAFESFNYCGQLKENPTKAIYITINSTEEMQQKFAACAAVPLPDFTQKRILGLLAGPKPTTGYDIKIVSVIEDDCQILIQYSEKTSGAVGETPTTTYPADYVILPKSTKPLLFSKVNKVVDYAIVGTYFKECTGASCYQFYKIENYKVLQYPKVSNFPVQFNQTDYKALIFKDDYAGFLAKVPTEIKNLKGTSKTYGLPDDHDQGGVYFEWSLGGVVTKVYLDNDNTADQTAEIIAFKNVIKNKITELKTKS
;
A
#
# COMPACT_ATOMS: atom_id res chain seq x y z
N MET A 1 32.18 7.87 -32.69
CA MET A 1 32.50 7.85 -31.25
C MET A 1 31.47 6.95 -30.56
N LYS A 2 31.87 5.73 -30.18
CA LYS A 2 31.00 4.79 -29.46
C LYS A 2 30.90 5.26 -28.01
N LYS A 3 29.72 5.74 -27.58
CA LYS A 3 29.47 6.10 -26.19
C LYS A 3 29.26 4.79 -25.40
N LEU A 4 30.15 4.54 -24.43
CA LEU A 4 30.02 3.44 -23.48
C LEU A 4 28.77 3.68 -22.63
N ILE A 5 27.82 2.75 -22.76
CA ILE A 5 26.57 2.71 -22.03
C ILE A 5 26.86 2.08 -20.67
N SER A 6 26.75 2.85 -19.59
CA SER A 6 26.76 2.31 -18.23
C SER A 6 25.33 2.01 -17.81
N ILE A 7 24.88 0.79 -18.12
CA ILE A 7 23.65 0.22 -17.58
C ILE A 7 24.00 -0.42 -16.23
N MET A 8 23.61 0.22 -15.13
CA MET A 8 23.70 -0.42 -13.82
C MET A 8 22.48 -1.33 -13.64
N LEU A 9 22.55 -2.55 -14.17
CA LEU A 9 21.60 -3.63 -13.94
C LEU A 9 22.07 -4.39 -12.70
N VAL A 10 21.53 -4.07 -11.52
CA VAL A 10 21.82 -4.85 -10.31
C VAL A 10 20.88 -6.05 -10.30
N ALA A 11 21.44 -7.25 -10.47
CA ALA A 11 20.70 -8.48 -10.21
C ALA A 11 20.26 -8.49 -8.74
N LEU A 12 19.05 -8.95 -8.44
CA LEU A 12 18.64 -9.25 -7.07
C LEU A 12 19.64 -10.24 -6.46
N SER A 13 20.59 -9.75 -5.68
CA SER A 13 21.36 -10.59 -4.76
C SER A 13 20.39 -11.00 -3.66
N LEU A 14 19.74 -12.14 -3.89
CA LEU A 14 18.93 -12.82 -2.89
C LEU A 14 19.91 -13.32 -1.82
N TYR A 15 20.08 -12.56 -0.75
CA TYR A 15 20.76 -13.05 0.44
C TYR A 15 19.84 -14.09 1.09
N SER A 16 20.01 -15.36 0.71
CA SER A 16 19.61 -16.47 1.57
C SER A 16 20.48 -16.39 2.81
N CYS A 17 19.86 -16.19 3.98
CA CYS A 17 20.54 -16.24 5.26
C CYS A 17 21.08 -17.66 5.48
N SER A 18 22.30 -17.95 5.06
CA SER A 18 23.03 -19.15 5.49
C SER A 18 24.55 -19.10 5.25
N ASP A 19 25.16 -17.91 5.17
CA ASP A 19 26.62 -17.82 5.27
C ASP A 19 26.99 -17.04 6.53
N PRO A 20 27.81 -17.61 7.43
CA PRO A 20 28.25 -16.92 8.62
C PRO A 20 29.20 -15.81 8.19
N ILE A 21 28.90 -14.57 8.60
CA ILE A 21 29.82 -13.44 8.49
C ILE A 21 31.03 -13.79 9.34
N GLU A 22 32.11 -14.26 8.70
CA GLU A 22 33.41 -14.39 9.36
C GLU A 22 33.92 -12.98 9.69
N SER A 23 34.16 -12.79 10.98
CA SER A 23 34.90 -11.68 11.60
C SER A 23 34.26 -10.29 11.56
N GLY A 24 33.86 -9.83 12.75
CA GLY A 24 33.47 -8.45 13.03
C GLY A 24 32.16 -8.43 13.79
N GLU A 25 32.17 -7.83 14.98
CA GLU A 25 31.03 -7.61 15.87
C GLU A 25 29.70 -7.37 15.12
N PRO A 26 28.55 -7.85 15.65
CA PRO A 26 27.25 -7.62 15.01
C PRO A 26 27.08 -6.12 14.80
N GLN A 27 27.14 -5.69 13.53
CA GLN A 27 27.08 -4.30 13.16
C GLN A 27 25.73 -3.75 13.66
N ASN A 28 25.77 -3.00 14.76
CA ASN A 28 24.59 -2.43 15.37
C ASN A 28 24.09 -1.31 14.46
N CYS A 29 23.20 -1.65 13.53
CA CYS A 29 22.66 -0.75 12.52
C CYS A 29 21.61 0.25 13.06
N GLY A 30 21.63 0.53 14.36
CA GLY A 30 20.80 1.55 14.98
C GLY A 30 19.33 1.20 15.00
N SER A 31 18.49 2.23 15.08
CA SER A 31 17.04 2.07 15.25
C SER A 31 16.33 1.87 13.92
N VAL A 32 15.48 0.85 13.88
CA VAL A 32 14.63 0.52 12.74
C VAL A 32 13.41 1.46 12.71
N ARG A 33 13.12 2.05 11.54
CA ARG A 33 12.01 2.98 11.32
C ARG A 33 11.26 2.69 10.03
N ASN A 34 9.97 3.02 10.02
CA ASN A 34 9.17 2.99 8.80
C ASN A 34 9.53 4.17 7.90
N VAL A 35 9.59 3.93 6.60
CA VAL A 35 9.81 4.96 5.59
C VAL A 35 8.47 5.33 4.95
N ALA A 36 8.21 6.62 4.76
CA ALA A 36 7.06 7.05 3.99
C ALA A 36 7.25 6.68 2.52
N PHE A 37 6.21 6.13 1.90
CA PHE A 37 6.22 5.84 0.48
C PHE A 37 4.84 6.02 -0.14
N GLU A 38 4.80 6.38 -1.41
CA GLU A 38 3.54 6.65 -2.12
C GLU A 38 3.45 5.71 -3.32
N SER A 39 2.26 5.20 -3.63
CA SER A 39 2.03 4.46 -4.87
C SER A 39 2.31 5.36 -6.07
N PHE A 40 2.95 4.80 -7.10
CA PHE A 40 3.21 5.52 -8.33
C PHE A 40 2.60 4.79 -9.52
N ASN A 41 1.64 5.43 -10.17
CA ASN A 41 1.01 4.91 -11.38
C ASN A 41 1.48 5.74 -12.57
N TYR A 42 2.32 5.14 -13.41
CA TYR A 42 2.79 5.77 -14.65
C TYR A 42 2.12 5.13 -15.85
N CYS A 43 1.55 5.95 -16.74
CA CYS A 43 0.81 5.44 -17.90
C CYS A 43 1.69 4.90 -19.04
N GLY A 44 2.98 5.28 -19.07
CA GLY A 44 3.87 4.84 -20.12
C GLY A 44 4.33 3.41 -19.87
N GLN A 45 4.40 2.62 -20.93
CA GLN A 45 4.96 1.27 -20.86
C GLN A 45 6.50 1.35 -20.79
N LEU A 46 7.12 0.35 -20.16
CA LEU A 46 8.57 0.16 -20.27
C LEU A 46 8.94 -0.02 -21.75
N LYS A 47 10.02 0.62 -22.18
CA LYS A 47 10.54 0.44 -23.54
C LYS A 47 11.16 -0.94 -23.74
N GLU A 48 11.73 -1.48 -22.67
CA GLU A 48 12.33 -2.81 -22.64
C GLU A 48 11.80 -3.58 -21.43
N ASN A 49 11.12 -4.69 -21.69
CA ASN A 49 10.66 -5.57 -20.64
C ASN A 49 11.82 -6.41 -20.10
N PRO A 50 11.91 -6.61 -18.78
CA PRO A 50 12.98 -7.39 -18.20
C PRO A 50 12.79 -8.88 -18.48
N THR A 51 13.90 -9.61 -18.63
CA THR A 51 13.89 -11.07 -18.86
C THR A 51 13.85 -11.89 -17.57
N LYS A 52 14.08 -11.24 -16.42
CA LYS A 52 14.03 -11.83 -15.09
C LYS A 52 13.49 -10.79 -14.09
N ALA A 53 13.17 -11.23 -12.87
CA ALA A 53 12.83 -10.29 -11.83
C ALA A 53 13.99 -9.32 -11.57
N ILE A 54 13.69 -8.02 -11.53
CA ILE A 54 14.66 -6.95 -11.25
C ILE A 54 13.98 -5.86 -10.44
N TYR A 55 14.79 -4.99 -9.84
CA TYR A 55 14.33 -3.68 -9.41
C TYR A 55 15.00 -2.59 -10.26
N ILE A 56 14.36 -1.44 -10.33
CA ILE A 56 14.93 -0.23 -10.94
C ILE A 56 14.78 0.92 -9.97
N THR A 57 15.73 1.86 -10.01
CA THR A 57 15.55 3.18 -9.41
C THR A 57 15.52 4.23 -10.52
N ILE A 58 14.72 5.27 -10.31
CA ILE A 58 14.62 6.42 -11.21
C ILE A 58 14.84 7.66 -10.36
N ASN A 59 15.91 8.39 -10.65
CA ASN A 59 16.39 9.53 -9.88
C ASN A 59 16.31 10.85 -10.66
N SER A 60 15.77 10.83 -11.89
CA SER A 60 15.54 12.03 -12.68
C SER A 60 14.46 11.83 -13.74
N THR A 61 13.98 12.94 -14.30
CA THR A 61 13.06 12.95 -15.44
C THR A 61 13.68 12.29 -16.67
N GLU A 62 14.97 12.50 -16.91
CA GLU A 62 15.71 11.92 -18.04
C GLU A 62 15.77 10.39 -17.92
N GLU A 63 16.05 9.85 -16.72
CA GLU A 63 16.02 8.40 -16.48
C GLU A 63 14.63 7.82 -16.72
N MET A 64 13.57 8.54 -16.32
CA MET A 64 12.18 8.14 -16.58
C MET A 64 11.93 8.06 -18.10
N GLN A 65 12.25 9.12 -18.84
CA GLN A 65 12.07 9.19 -20.29
C GLN A 65 12.93 8.19 -21.05
N GLN A 66 14.08 7.78 -20.49
CA GLN A 66 14.91 6.73 -21.07
C GLN A 66 14.23 5.36 -20.94
N LYS A 67 13.67 5.04 -19.77
CA LYS A 67 13.14 3.71 -19.45
C LYS A 67 11.70 3.49 -19.92
N PHE A 68 10.88 4.53 -19.99
CA PHE A 68 9.47 4.41 -20.34
C PHE A 68 9.10 5.21 -21.57
N ALA A 69 8.10 4.72 -22.29
CA ALA A 69 7.42 5.50 -23.32
C ALA A 69 6.80 6.77 -22.71
N ALA A 70 6.74 7.82 -23.51
CA ALA A 70 5.99 9.01 -23.15
C ALA A 70 4.50 8.66 -23.06
N CYS A 71 3.82 9.26 -22.10
CA CYS A 71 2.37 9.21 -22.01
C CYS A 71 1.83 10.58 -21.58
N ALA A 72 0.51 10.69 -21.37
CA ALA A 72 -0.11 11.91 -20.87
C ALA A 72 0.63 12.44 -19.63
N ALA A 73 0.57 13.76 -19.38
CA ALA A 73 1.32 14.40 -18.32
C ALA A 73 0.97 13.83 -16.93
N VAL A 74 1.73 12.82 -16.49
CA VAL A 74 1.71 12.32 -15.11
C VAL A 74 2.65 13.20 -14.30
N PRO A 75 2.20 13.82 -13.20
CA PRO A 75 3.08 14.57 -12.32
C PRO A 75 4.23 13.69 -11.82
N LEU A 76 5.45 14.07 -12.15
CA LEU A 76 6.65 13.39 -11.64
C LEU A 76 7.00 13.92 -10.24
N PRO A 77 7.57 13.08 -9.37
CA PRO A 77 8.03 13.55 -8.06
C PRO A 77 9.19 14.54 -8.20
N ASP A 78 9.40 15.35 -7.17
CA ASP A 78 10.63 16.14 -7.04
C ASP A 78 11.82 15.20 -6.82
N PHE A 79 12.56 14.93 -7.89
CA PHE A 79 13.71 14.03 -7.90
C PHE A 79 14.94 14.55 -7.12
N THR A 80 14.91 15.80 -6.63
CA THR A 80 15.94 16.30 -5.72
C THR A 80 15.79 15.68 -4.32
N GLN A 81 14.54 15.44 -3.90
CA GLN A 81 14.21 14.89 -2.57
C GLN A 81 13.73 13.43 -2.61
N LYS A 82 13.19 13.00 -3.75
CA LYS A 82 12.54 11.69 -3.91
C LYS A 82 13.18 10.90 -5.06
N ARG A 83 12.84 9.61 -5.11
CA ARG A 83 13.15 8.69 -6.21
C ARG A 83 11.97 7.77 -6.45
N ILE A 84 11.87 7.17 -7.63
CA ILE A 84 10.93 6.07 -7.89
C ILE A 84 11.69 4.76 -7.75
N LEU A 85 11.12 3.82 -6.99
CA LEU A 85 11.53 2.43 -6.95
C LEU A 85 10.50 1.62 -7.74
N GLY A 86 10.96 0.89 -8.76
CA GLY A 86 10.16 -0.09 -9.47
C GLY A 86 10.60 -1.50 -9.12
N LEU A 87 9.64 -2.39 -8.85
CA LEU A 87 9.86 -3.82 -8.70
C LEU A 87 9.15 -4.55 -9.84
N LEU A 88 9.92 -5.24 -10.68
CA LEU A 88 9.44 -5.87 -11.90
C LEU A 88 9.61 -7.39 -11.77
N ALA A 89 8.53 -8.15 -11.92
CA ALA A 89 8.53 -9.60 -11.69
C ALA A 89 9.17 -10.42 -12.82
N GLY A 90 9.55 -9.80 -13.94
CA GLY A 90 9.93 -10.49 -15.17
C GLY A 90 8.72 -11.07 -15.92
N PRO A 91 8.96 -11.89 -16.96
CA PRO A 91 7.89 -12.50 -17.75
C PRO A 91 7.11 -13.52 -16.91
N LYS A 92 5.78 -13.49 -16.98
CA LYS A 92 4.87 -14.47 -16.40
C LYS A 92 3.98 -15.09 -17.47
N PRO A 93 3.67 -16.39 -17.41
CA PRO A 93 3.08 -17.12 -18.53
C PRO A 93 1.58 -16.88 -18.75
N THR A 94 0.88 -16.33 -17.75
CA THR A 94 -0.55 -16.05 -17.80
C THR A 94 -0.86 -14.71 -17.14
N THR A 95 -2.14 -14.32 -17.17
CA THR A 95 -2.67 -13.24 -16.34
C THR A 95 -2.72 -13.65 -14.86
N GLY A 96 -3.20 -12.80 -13.96
CA GLY A 96 -3.39 -13.16 -12.55
C GLY A 96 -2.14 -13.14 -11.65
N TYR A 97 -0.93 -13.13 -12.22
CA TYR A 97 0.29 -12.83 -11.48
C TYR A 97 0.34 -11.36 -11.06
N ASP A 98 0.81 -11.09 -9.84
CA ASP A 98 0.96 -9.75 -9.29
C ASP A 98 2.23 -9.67 -8.44
N ILE A 99 2.82 -8.49 -8.37
CA ILE A 99 3.94 -8.19 -7.47
C ILE A 99 3.61 -6.87 -6.78
N LYS A 100 3.79 -6.80 -5.47
CA LYS A 100 3.46 -5.60 -4.67
C LYS A 100 4.50 -5.31 -3.62
N ILE A 101 4.93 -4.06 -3.55
CA ILE A 101 5.70 -3.53 -2.43
C ILE A 101 4.75 -3.41 -1.24
N VAL A 102 5.09 -4.12 -0.17
CA VAL A 102 4.27 -4.22 1.04
C VAL A 102 4.81 -3.26 2.09
N SER A 103 6.11 -3.17 2.31
CA SER A 103 6.67 -2.28 3.33
C SER A 103 8.03 -1.77 2.93
N VAL A 104 8.38 -0.60 3.46
CA VAL A 104 9.71 0.00 3.32
C VAL A 104 10.16 0.39 4.72
N ILE A 105 11.21 -0.26 5.18
CA ILE A 105 11.78 -0.10 6.50
C ILE A 105 13.22 0.34 6.30
N GLU A 106 13.69 1.27 7.13
CA GLU A 106 15.07 1.77 7.09
C GLU A 106 15.68 1.65 8.47
N ASP A 107 16.96 1.29 8.52
CA ASP A 107 17.84 1.45 9.68
C ASP A 107 19.01 2.36 9.27
N ASP A 108 20.03 2.55 10.11
CA ASP A 108 21.12 3.48 9.79
C ASP A 108 22.07 2.96 8.70
N CYS A 109 22.03 1.66 8.40
CA CYS A 109 22.86 1.00 7.39
C CYS A 109 22.15 0.86 6.03
N GLN A 110 20.85 0.54 6.02
CA GLN A 110 20.19 0.01 4.83
C GLN A 110 18.68 0.29 4.80
N ILE A 111 18.08 0.06 3.64
CA ILE A 111 16.63 0.11 3.42
C ILE A 111 16.15 -1.28 3.01
N LEU A 112 15.28 -1.88 3.81
CA LEU A 112 14.62 -3.14 3.53
C LEU A 112 13.27 -2.91 2.83
N ILE A 113 13.15 -3.42 1.61
CA ILE A 113 11.93 -3.47 0.81
C ILE A 113 11.28 -4.85 0.99
N GLN A 114 10.15 -4.89 1.67
CA GLN A 114 9.33 -6.09 1.74
C GLN A 114 8.34 -6.10 0.59
N TYR A 115 8.28 -7.20 -0.15
CA TYR A 115 7.38 -7.35 -1.29
C TYR A 115 6.67 -8.68 -1.27
N SER A 116 5.54 -8.76 -1.94
CA SER A 116 4.78 -9.99 -2.10
C SER A 116 4.54 -10.29 -3.57
N GLU A 117 4.38 -11.57 -3.87
CA GLU A 117 3.98 -12.04 -5.19
C GLU A 117 2.70 -12.86 -5.06
N LYS A 118 1.77 -12.65 -5.98
CA LYS A 118 0.61 -13.50 -6.18
C LYS A 118 0.87 -14.37 -7.41
N THR A 119 0.65 -15.67 -7.28
CA THR A 119 0.64 -16.60 -8.43
C THR A 119 -0.72 -16.57 -9.10
N SER A 120 -0.78 -16.90 -10.39
CA SER A 120 -2.04 -17.20 -11.05
C SER A 120 -2.79 -18.29 -10.26
N GLY A 121 -4.10 -18.09 -10.09
CA GLY A 121 -4.97 -18.96 -9.30
C GLY A 121 -6.09 -19.63 -10.11
N ALA A 122 -6.11 -19.47 -11.44
CA ALA A 122 -7.25 -19.87 -12.24
C ALA A 122 -6.93 -20.96 -13.28
N VAL A 123 -7.74 -22.01 -13.25
CA VAL A 123 -7.91 -22.95 -14.37
C VAL A 123 -8.62 -22.18 -15.49
N GLY A 124 -8.05 -22.15 -16.69
CA GLY A 124 -8.67 -21.50 -17.86
C GLY A 124 -8.18 -20.08 -18.19
N GLU A 125 -7.10 -19.59 -17.57
CA GLU A 125 -6.46 -18.36 -18.04
C GLU A 125 -5.83 -18.56 -19.41
N THR A 126 -6.02 -17.59 -20.31
CA THR A 126 -5.39 -17.58 -21.63
C THR A 126 -3.87 -17.43 -21.47
N PRO A 127 -3.07 -18.32 -22.09
CA PRO A 127 -1.61 -18.18 -22.11
C PRO A 127 -1.21 -16.87 -22.80
N THR A 128 -0.70 -15.92 -22.03
CA THR A 128 -0.20 -14.65 -22.52
C THR A 128 0.92 -14.18 -21.61
N THR A 129 2.03 -13.73 -22.20
CA THR A 129 3.17 -13.26 -21.42
C THR A 129 2.82 -11.90 -20.82
N THR A 130 2.78 -11.82 -19.49
CA THR A 130 2.58 -10.59 -18.73
C THR A 130 3.86 -10.18 -18.01
N TYR A 131 3.96 -8.89 -17.66
CA TYR A 131 5.11 -8.33 -16.94
C TYR A 131 4.63 -7.56 -15.71
N PRO A 132 4.20 -8.25 -14.62
CA PRO A 132 3.74 -7.58 -13.42
C PRO A 132 4.83 -6.67 -12.84
N ALA A 133 4.43 -5.46 -12.45
CA ALA A 133 5.30 -4.49 -11.83
C ALA A 133 4.55 -3.67 -10.78
N ASP A 134 5.31 -3.15 -9.81
CA ASP A 134 4.83 -2.18 -8.83
C ASP A 134 5.83 -1.04 -8.73
N TYR A 135 5.33 0.18 -8.61
CA TYR A 135 6.17 1.36 -8.49
C TYR A 135 5.73 2.18 -7.29
N VAL A 136 6.72 2.66 -6.52
CA VAL A 136 6.51 3.55 -5.39
C VAL A 136 7.49 4.71 -5.43
N ILE A 137 7.05 5.86 -4.92
CA ILE A 137 7.93 6.99 -4.66
C ILE A 137 8.46 6.89 -3.24
N LEU A 138 9.77 7.03 -3.08
CA LEU A 138 10.50 6.99 -1.82
C LEU A 138 11.33 8.27 -1.62
N PRO A 139 11.62 8.68 -0.38
CA PRO A 139 12.70 9.62 -0.11
C PRO A 139 14.01 9.13 -0.73
N LYS A 140 14.80 10.08 -1.25
CA LYS A 140 16.11 9.78 -1.81
C LYS A 140 17.06 9.39 -0.68
N SER A 141 17.79 8.30 -0.88
CA SER A 141 18.75 7.79 0.09
C SER A 141 19.89 7.09 -0.64
N THR A 142 21.11 7.24 -0.14
CA THR A 142 22.31 6.56 -0.61
C THR A 142 22.46 5.17 -0.01
N LYS A 143 21.62 4.81 0.96
CA LYS A 143 21.66 3.50 1.61
C LYS A 143 21.33 2.38 0.62
N PRO A 144 22.01 1.22 0.74
CA PRO A 144 21.71 0.04 -0.05
C PRO A 144 20.26 -0.41 0.15
N LEU A 145 19.66 -0.91 -0.93
CA LEU A 145 18.34 -1.53 -0.93
C LEU A 145 18.48 -3.05 -0.77
N LEU A 146 17.83 -3.60 0.25
CA LEU A 146 17.64 -5.04 0.41
C LEU A 146 16.20 -5.42 0.10
N PHE A 147 15.97 -6.63 -0.39
CA PHE A 147 14.65 -7.10 -0.79
C PHE A 147 14.30 -8.38 -0.06
N SER A 148 13.11 -8.44 0.51
CA SER A 148 12.59 -9.61 1.21
C SER A 148 11.19 -9.94 0.73
N LYS A 149 11.00 -11.17 0.24
CA LYS A 149 9.69 -11.68 -0.14
C LYS A 149 8.92 -12.09 1.12
N VAL A 150 7.68 -11.63 1.24
CA VAL A 150 6.75 -11.95 2.33
C VAL A 150 5.48 -12.60 1.80
N ASN A 151 4.87 -13.47 2.61
CA ASN A 151 3.61 -14.12 2.27
C ASN A 151 2.44 -13.12 2.35
N LYS A 152 1.63 -13.06 1.29
CA LYS A 152 0.50 -12.11 1.21
C LYS A 152 -0.76 -12.68 1.86
N VAL A 153 -0.84 -12.60 3.18
CA VAL A 153 -2.09 -12.44 3.93
C VAL A 153 -1.79 -11.42 5.03
N VAL A 154 -2.05 -10.15 4.73
CA VAL A 154 -1.89 -9.09 5.71
C VAL A 154 -3.29 -8.77 6.22
N ASP A 155 -3.56 -9.12 7.47
CA ASP A 155 -4.78 -8.66 8.14
C ASP A 155 -4.75 -7.14 8.23
N TYR A 156 -5.87 -6.51 7.96
CA TYR A 156 -5.98 -5.06 7.99
C TYR A 156 -7.36 -4.58 8.41
N ALA A 157 -7.41 -3.35 8.88
CA ALA A 157 -8.63 -2.59 9.03
C ALA A 157 -8.57 -1.36 8.12
N ILE A 158 -9.64 -1.05 7.41
CA ILE A 158 -9.82 0.26 6.78
C ILE A 158 -10.86 1.01 7.60
N VAL A 159 -10.51 2.23 8.00
CA VAL A 159 -11.42 3.17 8.64
C VAL A 159 -11.60 4.36 7.71
N GLY A 160 -12.81 4.90 7.66
CA GLY A 160 -12.98 6.18 6.99
C GLY A 160 -14.30 6.87 7.23
N THR A 161 -14.38 8.09 6.69
CA THR A 161 -15.60 8.86 6.55
C THR A 161 -15.78 9.21 5.08
N TYR A 162 -17.03 9.22 4.63
CA TYR A 162 -17.41 9.69 3.31
C TYR A 162 -18.60 10.62 3.44
N PHE A 163 -18.71 11.58 2.53
CA PHE A 163 -19.83 12.51 2.46
C PHE A 163 -20.13 12.75 0.99
N LYS A 164 -21.31 12.33 0.50
CA LYS A 164 -21.59 12.32 -0.95
C LYS A 164 -21.82 13.71 -1.53
N GLU A 165 -22.40 14.63 -0.75
CA GLU A 165 -22.70 16.00 -1.20
C GLU A 165 -21.53 16.99 -1.05
N CYS A 166 -20.33 16.52 -0.68
CA CYS A 166 -19.18 17.37 -0.38
C CYS A 166 -18.20 17.31 -1.54
N THR A 167 -17.92 18.49 -2.10
CA THR A 167 -16.97 18.67 -3.19
C THR A 167 -15.59 18.97 -2.60
N GLY A 168 -14.65 18.02 -2.71
CA GLY A 168 -13.24 18.22 -2.31
C GLY A 168 -12.57 17.01 -1.66
N ALA A 169 -11.24 17.02 -1.58
CA ALA A 169 -10.43 15.93 -1.00
C ALA A 169 -10.59 15.79 0.53
N SER A 170 -11.14 16.81 1.22
CA SER A 170 -11.37 16.78 2.67
C SER A 170 -12.60 15.98 3.10
N CYS A 171 -13.48 15.64 2.14
CA CYS A 171 -14.77 14.98 2.33
C CYS A 171 -14.65 13.47 2.54
N TYR A 172 -13.60 12.88 1.96
CA TYR A 172 -13.30 11.47 2.06
C TYR A 172 -11.99 11.31 2.82
N GLN A 173 -12.03 10.61 3.95
CA GLN A 173 -10.84 10.34 4.75
C GLN A 173 -10.79 8.85 4.97
N PHE A 174 -9.81 8.18 4.36
CA PHE A 174 -9.66 6.74 4.50
C PHE A 174 -8.24 6.38 4.86
N TYR A 175 -8.12 5.46 5.81
CA TYR A 175 -6.86 4.93 6.28
C TYR A 175 -6.94 3.42 6.37
N LYS A 176 -5.92 2.73 5.85
CA LYS A 176 -5.70 1.30 6.10
C LYS A 176 -4.68 1.13 7.21
N ILE A 177 -5.07 0.45 8.26
CA ILE A 177 -4.27 0.14 9.43
C ILE A 177 -3.87 -1.33 9.32
N GLU A 178 -2.57 -1.58 9.38
CA GLU A 178 -1.97 -2.91 9.39
C GLU A 178 -1.01 -3.02 10.58
N ASN A 179 -0.54 -4.24 10.88
CA ASN A 179 0.39 -4.49 11.99
C ASN A 179 1.66 -3.63 11.96
N TYR A 180 2.16 -3.29 10.77
CA TYR A 180 3.47 -2.65 10.63
C TYR A 180 3.42 -1.26 10.00
N LYS A 181 2.28 -0.85 9.44
CA LYS A 181 2.16 0.43 8.75
C LYS A 181 0.72 0.93 8.74
N VAL A 182 0.58 2.23 8.51
CA VAL A 182 -0.69 2.85 8.14
C VAL A 182 -0.57 3.40 6.73
N LEU A 183 -1.58 3.16 5.90
CA LEU A 183 -1.74 3.80 4.59
C LEU A 183 -2.86 4.83 4.66
N GLN A 184 -2.66 5.99 4.06
CA GLN A 184 -3.67 6.98 3.76
C GLN A 184 -4.08 6.86 2.28
N TYR A 185 -5.35 7.08 1.96
CA TYR A 185 -5.84 7.17 0.58
C TYR A 185 -6.19 8.62 0.21
N PRO A 186 -5.21 9.43 -0.22
CA PRO A 186 -5.36 10.89 -0.33
C PRO A 186 -6.25 11.38 -1.48
N LYS A 187 -6.56 10.51 -2.46
CA LYS A 187 -7.28 10.88 -3.69
C LYS A 187 -8.64 10.20 -3.84
N VAL A 188 -9.21 9.72 -2.74
CA VAL A 188 -10.59 9.21 -2.78
C VAL A 188 -11.52 10.39 -2.97
N SER A 189 -12.32 10.36 -4.05
CA SER A 189 -13.28 11.42 -4.39
C SER A 189 -14.69 10.87 -4.65
N ASN A 190 -14.88 9.56 -4.53
CA ASN A 190 -16.15 8.89 -4.68
C ASN A 190 -16.19 7.67 -3.75
N PHE A 191 -17.38 7.15 -3.48
CA PHE A 191 -17.57 5.98 -2.63
C PHE A 191 -18.82 5.20 -3.10
N PRO A 192 -18.79 3.85 -3.19
CA PRO A 192 -17.77 2.92 -2.69
C PRO A 192 -16.46 2.91 -3.50
N VAL A 193 -15.37 2.48 -2.84
CA VAL A 193 -13.99 2.50 -3.39
C VAL A 193 -13.40 1.09 -3.47
N GLN A 194 -12.59 0.85 -4.50
CA GLN A 194 -11.71 -0.32 -4.59
C GLN A 194 -10.30 0.05 -4.07
N PHE A 195 -10.07 -0.13 -2.76
CA PHE A 195 -8.83 0.31 -2.10
C PHE A 195 -7.56 -0.36 -2.62
N ASN A 196 -7.67 -1.53 -3.25
CA ASN A 196 -6.55 -2.22 -3.90
C ASN A 196 -6.12 -1.57 -5.23
N GLN A 197 -6.93 -0.67 -5.78
CA GLN A 197 -6.67 0.05 -7.04
C GLN A 197 -6.48 1.55 -6.80
N THR A 198 -6.57 2.00 -5.56
CA THR A 198 -6.53 3.41 -5.19
C THR A 198 -5.11 3.83 -4.83
N ASP A 199 -4.72 5.03 -5.25
CA ASP A 199 -3.46 5.65 -4.83
C ASP A 199 -3.37 5.73 -3.30
N TYR A 200 -2.22 5.41 -2.74
CA TYR A 200 -1.99 5.41 -1.31
C TYR A 200 -0.67 6.07 -0.92
N LYS A 201 -0.59 6.52 0.33
CA LYS A 201 0.62 7.03 1.01
C LYS A 201 0.81 6.27 2.32
N ALA A 202 1.92 5.56 2.46
CA ALA A 202 2.34 4.96 3.72
C ALA A 202 2.89 6.04 4.67
N LEU A 203 2.43 6.00 5.92
CA LEU A 203 2.83 6.93 6.98
C LEU A 203 4.03 6.38 7.76
N ILE A 204 4.84 7.27 8.34
CA ILE A 204 6.11 6.94 9.01
C ILE A 204 5.97 6.31 10.41
N PHE A 205 4.77 5.90 10.82
CA PHE A 205 4.53 5.34 12.15
C PHE A 205 3.85 3.98 12.09
N LYS A 206 3.98 3.26 13.19
CA LYS A 206 3.27 2.02 13.48
C LYS A 206 2.09 2.34 14.40
N ASP A 207 0.90 1.88 14.06
CA ASP A 207 -0.27 2.01 14.93
C ASP A 207 -0.45 0.75 15.80
N ASP A 208 -1.21 0.87 16.88
CA ASP A 208 -1.63 -0.26 17.70
C ASP A 208 -2.82 -0.98 17.05
N TYR A 209 -2.53 -1.75 16.00
CA TYR A 209 -3.54 -2.51 15.27
C TYR A 209 -4.28 -3.51 16.17
N ALA A 210 -3.56 -4.22 17.04
CA ALA A 210 -4.16 -5.21 17.94
C ALA A 210 -5.10 -4.55 18.96
N GLY A 211 -4.68 -3.45 19.60
CA GLY A 211 -5.52 -2.70 20.52
C GLY A 211 -6.70 -2.00 19.85
N PHE A 212 -6.57 -1.61 18.57
CA PHE A 212 -7.71 -1.15 17.79
C PHE A 212 -8.71 -2.28 17.51
N LEU A 213 -8.25 -3.46 17.06
CA LEU A 213 -9.12 -4.61 16.80
C LEU A 213 -9.84 -5.14 18.05
N ALA A 214 -9.23 -5.01 19.22
CA ALA A 214 -9.87 -5.40 20.48
C ALA A 214 -11.19 -4.64 20.73
N LYS A 215 -11.35 -3.44 20.14
CA LYS A 215 -12.54 -2.59 20.27
C LYS A 215 -13.64 -2.93 19.26
N VAL A 216 -13.41 -3.83 18.31
CA VAL A 216 -14.41 -4.25 17.32
C VAL A 216 -15.52 -5.05 18.02
N PRO A 217 -16.80 -4.62 17.92
CA PRO A 217 -17.94 -5.31 18.53
C PRO A 217 -18.10 -6.75 18.07
N THR A 218 -18.63 -7.60 18.94
CA THR A 218 -18.95 -9.00 18.63
C THR A 218 -19.93 -9.10 17.47
N GLU A 219 -20.87 -8.15 17.38
CA GLU A 219 -21.82 -8.07 16.28
C GLU A 219 -21.14 -7.98 14.91
N ILE A 220 -20.11 -7.14 14.78
CA ILE A 220 -19.33 -7.00 13.53
C ILE A 220 -18.46 -8.25 13.31
N LYS A 221 -17.86 -8.80 14.36
CA LYS A 221 -17.05 -10.04 14.26
C LYS A 221 -17.87 -11.21 13.71
N ASN A 222 -19.15 -11.26 14.04
CA ASN A 222 -20.06 -12.32 13.60
C ASN A 222 -20.50 -12.19 12.13
N LEU A 223 -20.24 -11.06 11.46
CA LEU A 223 -20.56 -10.88 10.04
C LEU A 223 -19.71 -11.74 9.10
N LYS A 224 -18.51 -12.16 9.53
CA LYS A 224 -17.67 -13.20 8.86
C LYS A 224 -17.58 -13.06 7.33
N GLY A 225 -17.24 -11.89 6.84
CA GLY A 225 -17.05 -11.65 5.40
C GLY A 225 -18.28 -11.08 4.68
N THR A 226 -19.35 -10.78 5.41
CA THR A 226 -20.52 -10.10 4.86
C THR A 226 -20.44 -8.59 5.02
N SER A 227 -21.26 -7.88 4.25
CA SER A 227 -21.42 -6.43 4.38
C SER A 227 -22.70 -6.11 5.15
N LYS A 228 -22.67 -5.12 6.04
CA LYS A 228 -23.85 -4.62 6.75
C LYS A 228 -23.88 -3.10 6.76
N THR A 229 -25.07 -2.53 6.54
CA THR A 229 -25.34 -1.11 6.72
C THR A 229 -26.18 -0.93 7.98
N TYR A 230 -25.79 0.03 8.81
CA TYR A 230 -26.52 0.46 9.99
C TYR A 230 -27.06 1.86 9.77
N GLY A 231 -28.37 2.04 9.94
CA GLY A 231 -29.07 3.27 9.61
C GLY A 231 -29.09 3.55 8.11
N LEU A 232 -29.18 4.83 7.75
CA LEU A 232 -29.26 5.32 6.38
C LEU A 232 -28.20 6.43 6.20
N PRO A 233 -26.92 6.07 6.03
CA PRO A 233 -25.78 6.99 6.11
C PRO A 233 -25.75 8.14 5.08
N ASP A 234 -26.78 8.35 4.30
CA ASP A 234 -26.83 9.39 3.28
C ASP A 234 -28.21 10.03 3.15
N ASP A 235 -29.19 9.65 3.99
CA ASP A 235 -30.57 10.15 3.87
C ASP A 235 -30.70 11.63 4.29
N HIS A 236 -29.73 12.15 5.05
CA HIS A 236 -29.64 13.55 5.45
C HIS A 236 -28.45 14.27 4.79
N ASP A 237 -27.94 13.75 3.66
CA ASP A 237 -26.76 14.26 2.94
C ASP A 237 -25.46 14.32 3.79
N GLN A 238 -25.50 13.75 4.99
CA GLN A 238 -24.46 13.88 6.02
C GLN A 238 -23.28 12.91 5.84
N GLY A 239 -23.39 11.99 4.89
CA GLY A 239 -22.44 10.92 4.73
C GLY A 239 -22.37 9.96 5.92
N GLY A 240 -21.36 9.09 5.91
CA GLY A 240 -21.26 7.98 6.85
C GLY A 240 -19.85 7.68 7.33
N VAL A 241 -19.79 6.77 8.29
CA VAL A 241 -18.56 6.16 8.79
C VAL A 241 -18.42 4.77 8.17
N TYR A 242 -17.21 4.44 7.74
CA TYR A 242 -16.87 3.17 7.11
C TYR A 242 -15.89 2.39 7.94
N PHE A 243 -16.12 1.08 8.00
CA PHE A 243 -15.19 0.12 8.54
C PHE A 243 -15.10 -1.10 7.62
N GLU A 244 -13.89 -1.49 7.25
CA GLU A 244 -13.62 -2.76 6.59
C GLU A 244 -12.57 -3.52 7.38
N TRP A 245 -12.77 -4.82 7.55
CA TRP A 245 -11.86 -5.68 8.28
C TRP A 245 -11.56 -6.92 7.46
N SER A 246 -10.29 -7.11 7.14
CA SER A 246 -9.77 -8.33 6.53
C SER A 246 -9.06 -9.16 7.58
N LEU A 247 -9.55 -10.39 7.77
CA LEU A 247 -8.96 -11.39 8.64
C LEU A 247 -8.81 -12.70 7.86
N GLY A 248 -7.57 -13.19 7.70
CA GLY A 248 -7.31 -14.41 6.94
C GLY A 248 -7.76 -14.33 5.48
N GLY A 249 -7.79 -13.12 4.91
CA GLY A 249 -8.30 -12.86 3.56
C GLY A 249 -9.82 -12.73 3.43
N VAL A 250 -10.58 -12.96 4.51
CA VAL A 250 -12.04 -12.75 4.54
C VAL A 250 -12.33 -11.29 4.87
N VAL A 251 -13.09 -10.59 4.02
CA VAL A 251 -13.32 -9.13 4.13
C VAL A 251 -14.75 -8.85 4.59
N THR A 252 -14.89 -8.28 5.79
CA THR A 252 -16.17 -7.78 6.34
C THR A 252 -16.24 -6.28 6.11
N LYS A 253 -17.40 -5.75 5.69
CA LYS A 253 -17.60 -4.31 5.48
C LYS A 253 -18.79 -3.79 6.27
N VAL A 254 -18.64 -2.63 6.88
CA VAL A 254 -19.67 -2.01 7.69
C VAL A 254 -19.80 -0.54 7.32
N TYR A 255 -21.03 -0.13 7.03
CA TYR A 255 -21.42 1.24 6.75
C TYR A 255 -22.28 1.72 7.91
N LEU A 256 -21.91 2.84 8.52
CA LEU A 256 -22.55 3.35 9.73
C LEU A 256 -23.09 4.75 9.46
N ASP A 257 -24.37 4.95 9.75
CA ASP A 257 -24.98 6.26 9.76
C ASP A 257 -24.34 7.13 10.84
N ASN A 258 -24.17 8.41 10.52
CA ASN A 258 -23.72 9.40 11.49
C ASN A 258 -24.70 9.52 12.64
N ASP A 259 -26.00 9.48 12.36
CA ASP A 259 -27.06 9.48 13.37
C ASP A 259 -27.09 8.16 14.13
N ASN A 260 -27.61 8.20 15.36
CA ASN A 260 -27.87 6.99 16.13
C ASN A 260 -29.25 6.46 15.76
N THR A 261 -29.28 5.35 15.04
CA THR A 261 -30.50 4.70 14.55
C THR A 261 -30.84 3.47 15.41
N ALA A 262 -32.09 3.02 15.37
CA ALA A 262 -32.59 1.94 16.22
C ALA A 262 -31.85 0.59 16.03
N ASP A 263 -31.27 0.37 14.86
CA ASP A 263 -30.48 -0.82 14.51
C ASP A 263 -29.00 -0.72 14.94
N GLN A 264 -28.56 0.43 15.45
CA GLN A 264 -27.24 0.59 16.07
C GLN A 264 -27.32 0.29 17.56
N THR A 265 -26.79 -0.87 17.95
CA THR A 265 -26.62 -1.21 19.37
C THR A 265 -25.65 -0.24 20.06
N ALA A 266 -25.68 -0.18 21.40
CA ALA A 266 -24.78 0.68 22.17
C ALA A 266 -23.29 0.42 21.84
N GLU A 267 -22.91 -0.84 21.58
CA GLU A 267 -21.56 -1.21 21.17
C GLU A 267 -21.22 -0.68 19.77
N ILE A 268 -22.16 -0.73 18.83
CA ILE A 268 -21.98 -0.18 17.47
C ILE A 268 -21.81 1.34 17.54
N ILE A 269 -22.61 2.04 18.34
CA ILE A 269 -22.48 3.49 18.55
C ILE A 269 -21.11 3.82 19.17
N ALA A 270 -20.68 3.08 20.19
CA ALA A 270 -19.38 3.27 20.81
C ALA A 270 -18.23 3.04 19.81
N PHE A 271 -18.32 1.99 19.00
CA PHE A 271 -17.31 1.68 17.99
C PHE A 271 -17.29 2.71 16.84
N LYS A 272 -18.44 3.25 16.43
CA LYS A 272 -18.53 4.39 15.50
C LYS A 272 -17.68 5.57 15.98
N ASN A 273 -17.74 5.88 17.28
CA ASN A 273 -16.90 6.93 17.87
C ASN A 273 -15.42 6.54 17.94
N VAL A 274 -15.09 5.28 18.22
CA VAL A 274 -13.70 4.77 18.13
C VAL A 274 -13.13 5.00 16.73
N ILE A 275 -13.91 4.72 15.68
CA ILE A 275 -13.50 4.95 14.29
C ILE A 275 -13.26 6.45 14.03
N LYS A 276 -14.22 7.32 14.37
CA LYS A 276 -14.09 8.78 14.19
C LYS A 276 -12.86 9.35 14.92
N ASN A 277 -12.62 8.90 16.15
CA ASN A 277 -11.45 9.32 16.93
C ASN A 277 -10.15 8.82 16.30
N LYS A 278 -10.12 7.56 15.83
CA LYS A 278 -8.96 7.01 15.11
C LYS A 278 -8.66 7.81 13.84
N ILE A 279 -9.66 8.14 13.04
CA ILE A 279 -9.49 8.98 11.84
C ILE A 279 -8.89 10.34 12.20
N THR A 280 -9.40 10.97 13.27
CA THR A 280 -8.87 12.25 13.77
C THR A 280 -7.41 12.13 14.19
N GLU A 281 -7.05 11.08 14.94
CA GLU A 281 -5.67 10.80 15.33
C GLU A 281 -4.76 10.62 14.11
N LEU A 282 -5.15 9.78 13.15
CA LEU A 282 -4.34 9.49 11.96
C LEU A 282 -4.15 10.73 11.08
N LYS A 283 -5.16 11.61 11.03
CA LYS A 283 -5.08 12.87 10.30
C LYS A 283 -3.98 13.80 10.83
N THR A 284 -3.74 13.81 12.15
CA THR A 284 -2.65 14.62 12.75
C THR A 284 -1.25 14.11 12.44
N LYS A 285 -1.14 12.87 11.97
CA LYS A 285 0.13 12.18 11.69
C LYS A 285 0.42 12.05 10.19
N SER A 286 -0.46 12.57 9.33
CA SER A 286 -0.44 12.37 7.86
C SER A 286 0.24 13.49 7.09
#